data_AF-A0A120IAM1-F1
#
_entry.id   AF-A0A120IAM1-F1
#
_cell.length_a   1.000
_cell.length_b   1.000
_cell.length_c   1.000
_cell.angle_alpha   90.00
_cell.angle_beta   90.00
_cell.angle_gamma   90.00
#
_symmetry.space_group_name_H-M   'P 1'
#
loop_
_entity.id
_entity.type
_entity.pdbx_description
1 polymer ?
#
loop_
_entity_poly.entity_id
_entity_poly.type
_entity_poly.pdbx_seq_one_letter_code
_entity_poly.pdbx_strand_id
1 'polypeptide(L)'
;MLQADRRQAILEILAKEGSIKTSQISTRLQTTRQTIHADLEFLHNEGKLTMVRGGAVQKKTSAEDSAMVRRQYFQAEKAAIGKLAASQVDHGDTIFIDMGTTALAMVDHLADKEGLSVVTNSIEID
;
A
#
# COMPACT_ATOMS: atom_id res chain seq x y z
N MET A 1 -1.38 -30.96 1.56
CA MET A 1 -0.91 -29.56 1.64
C MET A 1 -1.87 -28.77 2.51
N LEU A 2 -1.38 -28.00 3.47
CA LEU A 2 -2.22 -27.15 4.31
C LEU A 2 -2.81 -26.00 3.50
N GLN A 3 -3.89 -25.38 4.00
CA GLN A 3 -4.51 -24.26 3.31
C GLN A 3 -3.58 -23.04 3.19
N ALA A 4 -2.80 -22.75 4.24
CA ALA A 4 -1.84 -21.65 4.24
C ALA A 4 -0.76 -21.85 3.15
N ASP A 5 -0.13 -23.03 3.11
CA ASP A 5 0.88 -23.39 2.11
C ASP A 5 0.33 -23.27 0.69
N ARG A 6 -0.92 -23.71 0.48
CA ARG A 6 -1.58 -23.63 -0.82
C ARG A 6 -1.78 -22.18 -1.27
N ARG A 7 -2.25 -21.32 -0.38
CA ARG A 7 -2.43 -19.89 -0.65
C ARG A 7 -1.11 -19.22 -0.96
N GLN A 8 -0.05 -19.57 -0.24
CA GLN A 8 1.30 -19.08 -0.49
C GLN A 8 1.80 -19.50 -1.88
N ALA A 9 1.63 -20.79 -2.24
CA ALA A 9 1.99 -21.29 -3.57
C ALA A 9 1.24 -20.57 -4.71
N ILE A 10 -0.04 -20.24 -4.51
CA ILE A 10 -0.83 -19.47 -5.49
C ILE A 10 -0.20 -18.07 -5.71
N LEU A 11 0.18 -17.39 -4.64
CA LEU A 11 0.82 -16.07 -4.73
C LEU A 11 2.18 -16.14 -5.42
N GLU A 12 2.98 -17.17 -5.15
CA GLU A 12 4.27 -17.38 -5.81
C GLU A 12 4.13 -17.63 -7.31
N ILE A 13 3.11 -18.40 -7.71
CA ILE A 13 2.80 -18.61 -9.13
C ILE A 13 2.40 -17.28 -9.79
N LEU A 14 1.53 -16.51 -9.14
CA LEU A 14 1.11 -15.20 -9.64
C LEU A 14 2.26 -14.20 -9.70
N ALA A 15 3.19 -14.23 -8.76
CA ALA A 15 4.36 -13.35 -8.76
C ALA A 15 5.30 -13.62 -9.94
N LYS A 16 5.36 -14.87 -10.42
CA LYS A 16 6.19 -15.28 -11.57
C LYS A 16 5.50 -15.05 -12.91
N GLU A 17 4.19 -15.32 -12.99
CA GLU A 17 3.46 -15.38 -14.27
C GLU A 17 2.55 -14.16 -14.49
N GLY A 18 2.32 -13.33 -13.48
CA GLY A 18 1.47 -12.15 -13.52
C GLY A 18 -0.04 -12.44 -13.62
N SER A 19 -0.44 -13.58 -14.17
CA SER A 19 -1.82 -14.04 -14.23
C SER A 19 -1.90 -15.55 -14.39
N ILE A 20 -2.96 -16.18 -13.90
CA ILE A 20 -3.18 -17.62 -14.06
C ILE A 20 -4.67 -17.99 -14.03
N LYS A 21 -5.06 -19.01 -14.80
CA LYS A 21 -6.42 -19.56 -14.79
C LYS A 21 -6.65 -20.47 -13.57
N THR A 22 -7.86 -20.46 -13.02
CA THR A 22 -8.26 -21.35 -11.91
C THR A 22 -8.04 -22.83 -12.26
N SER A 23 -8.30 -23.21 -13.52
CA SER A 23 -8.05 -24.58 -14.00
C SER A 23 -6.57 -24.96 -13.94
N GLN A 24 -5.67 -24.06 -14.34
CA GLN A 24 -4.23 -24.30 -14.31
C GLN A 24 -3.72 -24.43 -12.87
N ILE A 25 -4.18 -23.57 -11.95
CA ILE A 25 -3.85 -23.69 -10.52
C ILE A 25 -4.33 -25.05 -9.99
N SER A 26 -5.57 -25.44 -10.30
CA SER A 26 -6.16 -26.69 -9.81
C SER A 26 -5.37 -27.92 -10.27
N THR A 27 -4.89 -27.93 -11.52
CA THR A 27 -4.03 -28.99 -12.05
C THR A 27 -2.66 -29.02 -11.36
N ARG A 28 -2.00 -27.86 -11.23
CA ARG A 28 -0.65 -27.77 -10.65
C ARG A 28 -0.61 -28.13 -9.17
N LEU A 29 -1.63 -27.71 -8.42
CA LEU A 29 -1.72 -27.94 -6.98
C LEU A 29 -2.53 -29.21 -6.64
N GLN A 30 -2.90 -30.00 -7.65
CA GLN A 30 -3.66 -31.25 -7.54
C GLN A 30 -4.88 -31.12 -6.60
N THR A 31 -5.68 -30.09 -6.84
CA THR A 31 -6.87 -29.79 -6.02
C THR A 31 -8.06 -29.43 -6.90
N THR A 32 -9.23 -29.22 -6.30
CA THR A 32 -10.45 -28.93 -7.06
C THR A 32 -10.53 -27.46 -7.45
N ARG A 33 -11.25 -27.17 -8.54
CA ARG A 33 -11.57 -25.79 -8.93
C ARG A 33 -12.30 -25.03 -7.83
N GLN A 34 -13.18 -25.70 -7.08
CA GLN A 34 -13.93 -25.11 -5.96
C GLN A 34 -13.00 -24.71 -4.81
N THR A 35 -12.01 -25.55 -4.49
CA THR A 35 -11.00 -25.25 -3.47
C THR A 35 -10.16 -24.05 -3.88
N ILE A 36 -9.68 -24.00 -5.12
CA ILE A 36 -8.94 -22.84 -5.63
C ILE A 36 -9.82 -21.60 -5.63
N HIS A 37 -11.09 -21.71 -5.99
CA HIS A 37 -11.99 -20.56 -5.98
C HIS A 37 -12.11 -19.95 -4.58
N ALA A 38 -12.33 -20.77 -3.55
CA ALA A 38 -12.39 -20.30 -2.17
C ALA A 38 -11.07 -19.67 -1.69
N ASP A 39 -9.90 -20.19 -2.12
CA ASP A 39 -8.61 -19.59 -1.76
C ASP A 39 -8.35 -18.29 -2.52
N LEU A 40 -8.74 -18.19 -3.79
CA LEU A 40 -8.64 -16.96 -4.58
C LEU A 40 -9.56 -15.88 -4.02
N GLU A 41 -10.79 -16.24 -3.62
CA GLU A 41 -11.73 -15.33 -2.97
C GLU A 41 -11.16 -14.80 -1.65
N PHE A 42 -10.62 -15.69 -0.81
CA PHE A 42 -9.93 -15.29 0.42
C PHE A 42 -8.78 -14.31 0.14
N LEU A 43 -7.87 -14.65 -0.78
CA LEU A 43 -6.70 -13.83 -1.11
C LEU A 43 -7.09 -12.49 -1.77
N HIS A 44 -8.20 -12.47 -2.51
CA HIS A 44 -8.77 -11.26 -3.08
C HIS A 44 -9.32 -10.33 -2.00
N ASN A 45 -10.07 -10.88 -1.04
CA ASN A 45 -10.62 -10.12 0.09
C ASN A 45 -9.51 -9.58 1.01
N GLU A 46 -8.40 -10.30 1.14
CA GLU A 46 -7.17 -9.85 1.79
C GLU A 46 -6.37 -8.83 0.96
N GLY A 47 -6.82 -8.50 -0.26
CA GLY A 47 -6.18 -7.54 -1.13
C GLY A 47 -4.84 -7.98 -1.72
N LYS A 48 -4.50 -9.28 -1.69
CA LYS A 48 -3.22 -9.84 -2.15
C LYS A 48 -3.19 -10.13 -3.66
N LEU A 49 -4.34 -10.26 -4.28
CA LEU A 49 -4.51 -10.45 -5.73
C LEU A 49 -5.83 -9.85 -6.22
N THR A 50 -6.00 -9.78 -7.53
CA THR A 50 -7.29 -9.42 -8.14
C THR A 50 -7.89 -10.66 -8.79
N MET A 51 -9.08 -11.06 -8.32
CA MET A 51 -9.83 -12.14 -8.95
C MET A 51 -10.48 -11.63 -10.24
N VAL A 52 -10.40 -12.42 -11.31
CA VAL A 52 -11.03 -12.12 -12.60
C VAL A 52 -11.85 -13.32 -13.05
N ARG A 53 -12.69 -13.15 -14.07
CA ARG A 53 -13.51 -14.27 -14.59
C ARG A 53 -12.61 -15.42 -15.03
N GLY A 54 -12.64 -16.53 -14.27
CA GLY A 54 -11.93 -17.77 -14.58
C GLY A 54 -10.48 -17.85 -14.09
N GLY A 55 -10.01 -16.91 -13.27
CA GLY A 55 -8.64 -16.93 -12.76
C GLY A 55 -8.32 -15.81 -11.78
N ALA A 56 -7.04 -15.52 -11.65
CA ALA A 56 -6.53 -14.41 -10.87
C ALA A 56 -5.39 -13.72 -11.62
N VAL A 57 -5.26 -12.42 -11.38
CA VAL A 57 -4.11 -11.63 -11.82
C VAL A 57 -3.35 -11.15 -10.60
N GLN A 58 -2.03 -11.08 -10.73
CA GLN A 58 -1.20 -10.44 -9.74
C GLN A 58 -1.72 -9.01 -9.61
N LYS A 59 -1.96 -8.60 -8.36
CA LYS A 59 -2.22 -7.20 -8.09
C LYS A 59 -0.93 -6.47 -8.46
N LYS A 60 -0.92 -5.79 -9.61
CA LYS A 60 0.18 -4.90 -9.96
C LYS A 60 0.33 -3.94 -8.79
N THR A 61 1.55 -3.74 -8.32
CA THR A 61 1.92 -2.78 -7.29
C THR A 61 1.74 -1.36 -7.82
N SER A 62 0.50 -0.99 -8.16
CA SER A 62 0.03 0.38 -8.28
C SER A 62 -0.98 0.71 -7.16
N ALA A 63 -1.24 -0.25 -6.27
CA ALA A 63 -1.67 0.10 -4.92
C ALA A 63 -0.41 0.55 -4.22
N GLU A 64 -0.23 1.87 -4.10
CA GLU A 64 0.68 2.40 -3.10
C GLU A 64 0.39 1.66 -1.78
N ASP A 65 1.42 1.11 -1.13
CA ASP A 65 1.27 0.50 0.20
C ASP A 65 0.47 1.43 1.12
N SER A 66 -0.23 0.95 2.14
CA SER A 66 -1.01 1.86 3.01
C SER A 66 -0.14 3.03 3.51
N ALA A 67 -0.73 4.20 3.76
CA ALA A 67 0.03 5.35 4.26
C ALA A 67 0.90 4.99 5.47
N MET A 68 0.38 4.13 6.36
CA MET A 68 1.11 3.58 7.50
C MET A 68 2.37 2.79 7.10
N VAL A 69 2.29 1.95 6.07
CA VAL A 69 3.44 1.18 5.56
C VAL A 69 4.41 2.10 4.82
N ARG A 70 3.91 3.01 3.97
CA ARG A 70 4.78 3.96 3.24
C ARG A 70 5.51 4.88 4.18
N ARG A 71 4.93 5.24 5.32
CA ARG A 71 5.60 6.05 6.36
C ARG A 71 6.90 5.37 6.83
N GLN A 72 6.97 4.04 6.80
CA GLN A 72 8.17 3.30 7.19
C GLN A 72 9.28 3.32 6.13
N TYR A 73 8.97 3.66 4.87
CA TYR A 73 9.93 3.73 3.79
C TYR A 73 10.66 5.07 3.73
N PHE A 74 11.97 5.01 3.46
CA PHE A 74 12.82 6.18 3.23
C PHE A 74 12.66 7.25 4.32
N GLN A 75 12.59 6.83 5.58
CA GLN A 75 12.28 7.73 6.71
C GLN A 75 13.32 8.84 6.84
N ALA A 76 14.60 8.52 6.67
CA ALA A 76 15.68 9.50 6.77
C ALA A 76 15.59 10.55 5.66
N GLU A 77 15.30 10.12 4.43
CA GLU A 77 15.14 11.00 3.27
C GLU A 77 13.90 11.88 3.42
N LYS A 78 12.77 11.32 3.89
CA LYS A 78 11.55 12.09 4.15
C LYS A 78 11.75 13.11 5.25
N ALA A 79 12.44 12.76 6.33
CA ALA A 79 12.78 13.71 7.39
C ALA A 79 13.69 14.84 6.87
N ALA A 80 14.67 14.52 6.02
CA ALA A 80 15.52 15.53 5.40
C ALA A 80 14.73 16.49 4.49
N ILE A 81 13.82 15.95 3.67
CA ILE A 81 12.91 16.72 2.81
C ILE A 81 11.98 17.60 3.67
N GLY A 82 11.36 17.00 4.69
CA GLY A 82 10.43 17.69 5.59
C GLY A 82 11.09 18.85 6.32
N LYS A 83 12.31 18.66 6.83
CA LYS A 83 13.08 19.71 7.48
C LYS A 83 13.41 20.87 6.52
N LEU A 84 13.83 20.56 5.30
CA LEU A 84 14.13 21.59 4.30
C LEU A 84 12.86 22.36 3.89
N ALA A 85 11.74 21.65 3.67
CA ALA A 85 10.47 22.29 3.35
C ALA A 85 9.98 23.20 4.49
N ALA A 86 10.02 22.74 5.74
CA ALA A 86 9.63 23.53 6.91
C ALA A 86 10.50 24.78 7.11
N SER A 87 11.79 24.73 6.72
CA SER A 87 12.65 25.92 6.77
C SER A 87 12.30 27.03 5.78
N GLN A 88 11.45 26.74 4.80
CA GLN A 88 10.94 27.72 3.81
C GLN A 88 9.61 28.35 4.24
N VAL A 89 9.05 27.93 5.38
CA VAL A 89 7.81 28.46 5.94
C VAL A 89 8.14 29.53 6.96
N ASP A 90 7.51 30.70 6.83
CA ASP A 90 7.68 31.83 7.73
C ASP A 90 6.53 31.92 8.74
N HIS A 91 6.72 32.75 9.76
CA HIS A 91 5.67 33.04 10.74
C HIS A 91 4.49 33.75 10.08
N GLY A 92 3.27 33.35 10.43
CA GLY A 92 2.04 33.94 9.88
C GLY A 92 1.62 33.40 8.50
N ASP A 93 2.38 32.48 7.91
CA ASP A 93 2.04 31.90 6.61
C ASP A 93 0.74 31.09 6.65
N THR A 94 0.14 30.90 5.47
CA THR A 94 -0.92 29.91 5.27
C THR A 94 -0.46 28.91 4.23
N ILE A 95 -0.36 27.64 4.61
CA ILE A 95 0.15 26.57 3.75
C ILE A 95 -0.86 25.44 3.61
N PHE A 96 -0.83 24.76 2.46
CA PHE A 96 -1.57 23.52 2.25
C PHE A 96 -0.62 22.33 2.38
N ILE A 97 -0.98 21.34 3.20
CA ILE A 97 -0.24 20.08 3.34
C ILE A 97 -1.16 18.93 2.91
N ASP A 98 -0.72 18.18 1.91
CA ASP A 98 -1.45 17.01 1.40
C ASP A 98 -1.20 15.75 2.27
N MET A 99 -2.02 14.71 2.09
CA MET A 99 -1.97 13.43 2.82
C MET A 99 -0.73 12.55 2.49
N GLY A 100 0.20 13.02 1.67
CA GLY A 100 1.39 12.26 1.28
C GLY A 100 2.37 12.04 2.44
N THR A 101 2.84 10.81 2.65
CA THR A 101 3.79 10.49 3.76
C THR A 101 5.10 11.27 3.73
N THR A 102 5.49 11.82 2.57
CA THR A 102 6.66 12.70 2.45
C THR A 102 6.33 14.12 2.90
N ALA A 103 5.15 14.64 2.55
CA ALA A 103 4.69 15.96 2.99
C ALA A 103 4.45 15.97 4.49
N LEU A 104 3.83 14.91 5.03
CA LEU A 104 3.60 14.74 6.47
C LEU A 104 4.90 14.78 7.30
N ALA A 105 6.04 14.40 6.74
CA ALA A 105 7.31 14.47 7.44
C ALA A 105 7.77 15.91 7.77
N MET A 106 7.14 16.94 7.19
CA MET A 106 7.43 18.33 7.54
C MET A 106 6.71 18.79 8.82
N VAL A 107 5.60 18.14 9.20
CA VAL A 107 4.73 18.58 10.30
C VAL A 107 5.50 18.65 11.62
N ASP A 108 6.35 17.65 11.89
CA ASP A 108 7.23 17.58 13.07
C ASP A 108 8.24 18.75 13.16
N HIS A 109 8.41 19.52 12.08
CA HIS A 109 9.37 20.61 11.97
C HIS A 109 8.72 22.01 11.91
N LEU A 110 7.40 22.11 12.07
CA LEU A 110 6.66 23.37 12.02
C LEU A 110 6.23 23.88 13.40
N ALA A 111 6.52 23.15 14.47
CA ALA A 111 6.02 23.44 15.82
C ALA A 111 6.46 24.81 16.38
N ASP A 112 7.55 25.39 15.88
CA ASP A 112 8.06 26.70 16.27
C ASP A 112 7.49 27.87 15.42
N LYS A 113 6.67 27.58 14.40
CA LYS A 113 6.11 28.59 13.49
C LYS A 113 4.87 29.25 14.08
N GLU A 114 5.09 30.35 14.80
CA GLU A 114 4.01 31.21 15.29
C GLU A 114 3.09 31.75 14.17
N GLY A 115 1.79 31.76 14.42
CA GLY A 115 0.78 32.32 13.50
C GLY A 115 0.53 31.52 12.22
N LEU A 116 1.13 30.33 12.07
CA LEU A 116 0.96 29.48 10.90
C LEU A 116 -0.47 28.93 10.82
N SER A 117 -1.08 29.04 9.64
CA SER A 117 -2.36 28.39 9.32
C SER A 117 -2.13 27.22 8.35
N VAL A 118 -2.60 26.04 8.71
CA VAL A 118 -2.48 24.84 7.86
C VAL A 118 -3.85 24.45 7.32
N VAL A 119 -3.93 24.29 6.01
CA VAL A 119 -5.08 23.70 5.32
C VAL A 119 -4.70 22.29 4.90
N THR A 120 -5.54 21.31 5.23
CA THR A 120 -5.25 19.90 4.96
C THR A 120 -6.53 19.15 4.61
N ASN A 121 -6.40 18.15 3.74
CA ASN A 121 -7.42 17.14 3.47
C ASN A 121 -7.16 15.83 4.26
N SER A 122 -6.18 15.83 5.16
CA SER A 122 -5.73 14.69 5.95
C SER A 122 -6.19 14.81 7.40
N ILE A 123 -6.74 13.73 7.94
CA ILE A 123 -7.11 13.60 9.35
C ILE A 123 -5.90 13.34 10.27
N GLU A 124 -4.72 13.10 9.70
CA GLU A 124 -3.48 12.80 10.44
C GLU A 124 -2.69 14.06 10.84
N ILE A 125 -3.11 15.24 10.35
CA ILE A 125 -2.53 16.54 10.71
C ILE A 125 -3.50 17.19 11.69
N ASP A 126 -3.17 17.14 12.97
CA ASP A 126 -3.91 17.75 14.10
C ASP A 126 -2.92 18.58 14.94
#